data_AF-A0A352NKA5-F1
#
_entry.id   AF-A0A352NKA5-F1
#
_cell.length_a   1.000
_cell.length_b   1.000
_cell.length_c   1.000
_cell.angle_alpha   90.00
_cell.angle_beta   90.00
_cell.angle_gamma   90.00
#
_symmetry.space_group_name_H-M   'P 1'
#
loop_
_entity.id
_entity.type
_entity.pdbx_description
1 polymer ?
#
loop_
_entity_poly.entity_id
_entity_poly.type
_entity_poly.pdbx_seq_one_letter_code
_entity_poly.pdbx_strand_id
1 'polypeptide(L)' 'MDHLDRLEAESIYILREAYKKFGKLGMLWSIGKDSTVLLWLAKKAFF' A
#
# COMPACT_ATOMS: atom_id res chain seq x y z
N MET A 1 -2.54 -10.84 16.90
CA MET A 1 -2.63 -10.03 15.67
C MET A 1 -3.25 -8.73 16.10
N ASP A 2 -2.45 -7.67 16.10
CA ASP A 2 -2.86 -6.34 16.52
C ASP A 2 -3.78 -5.70 15.46
N HIS A 3 -4.52 -4.66 15.84
CA HIS A 3 -5.36 -3.89 14.91
C HIS A 3 -4.56 -3.38 13.71
N LEU A 4 -3.34 -2.89 13.94
CA LEU A 4 -2.46 -2.39 12.88
C LEU A 4 -1.97 -3.50 11.94
N ASP A 5 -1.70 -4.70 12.44
CA ASP A 5 -1.32 -5.85 11.60
C ASP A 5 -2.42 -6.17 10.59
N ARG A 6 -3.68 -6.12 11.03
CA ARG A 6 -4.84 -6.37 10.15
C ARG A 6 -4.97 -5.30 9.07
N LEU A 7 -4.84 -4.03 9.44
CA LEU A 7 -4.91 -2.92 8.49
C LEU A 7 -3.76 -2.96 7.47
N GLU A 8 -2.56 -3.31 7.92
CA GLU A 8 -1.40 -3.46 7.04
C GLU A 8 -1.62 -4.59 6.02
N ALA A 9 -2.08 -5.77 6.49
CA ALA A 9 -2.37 -6.91 5.62
C ALA A 9 -3.45 -6.58 4.58
N GLU A 10 -4.53 -5.92 4.99
CA GLU A 10 -5.62 -5.49 4.10
C GLU A 10 -5.12 -4.47 3.05
N SER A 11 -4.32 -3.50 3.48
CA SER A 11 -3.76 -2.49 2.57
C SER A 11 -2.82 -3.11 1.53
N ILE A 12 -1.96 -4.04 1.93
CA ILE A 12 -1.07 -4.77 1.01
C ILE A 12 -1.88 -5.59 0.00
N TYR A 13 -2.94 -6.26 0.46
CA TYR A 13 -3.84 -7.01 -0.42
C TYR A 13 -4.46 -6.11 -1.48
N ILE A 14 -4.98 -4.94 -1.09
CA ILE A 14 -5.58 -3.97 -2.02
C ILE A 14 -4.56 -3.49 -3.06
N LEU A 15 -3.32 -3.18 -2.66
CA LEU A 15 -2.27 -2.72 -3.58
C LEU A 15 -1.93 -3.79 -4.63
N ARG A 16 -1.82 -5.06 -4.22
CA ARG A 16 -1.53 -6.18 -5.13
C ARG A 16 -2.69 -6.47 -6.07
N GLU A 17 -3.94 -6.44 -5.58
CA GLU A 17 -5.12 -6.63 -6.41
C GLU A 17 -5.32 -5.48 -7.40
N ALA A 18 -5.05 -4.24 -7.00
CA ALA A 18 -5.06 -3.09 -7.90
C ALA A 18 -4.01 -3.26 -9.00
N TYR A 19 -2.78 -3.67 -8.67
CA TYR A 19 -1.73 -3.90 -9.67
C TYR A 19 -2.12 -5.02 -10.64
N LYS A 20 -2.71 -6.10 -10.14
CA LYS A 20 -3.22 -7.21 -10.97
C LYS A 20 -4.33 -6.76 -11.93
N LYS A 21 -5.22 -5.87 -11.49
CA LYS A 21 -6.37 -5.39 -12.30
C LYS A 21 -6.01 -4.29 -13.30
N PHE A 22 -5.12 -3.37 -12.93
CA PHE A 22 -4.85 -2.17 -13.71
C PHE A 22 -3.44 -2.13 -14.32
N GLY A 23 -2.55 -3.05 -13.93
CA GLY A 23 -1.16 -3.06 -14.38
C GLY A 23 -0.33 -1.98 -13.69
N LYS A 24 0.39 -1.16 -14.47
CA LYS A 24 1.31 -0.15 -13.95
C LYS A 24 0.58 0.93 -13.15
N LEU A 25 0.61 0.81 -11.83
CA LEU A 25 0.05 1.81 -10.91
C LEU A 25 1.00 3.00 -10.74
N GLY A 26 0.42 4.19 -10.60
CA GLY A 26 1.10 5.40 -10.12
C GLY A 26 0.61 5.75 -8.72
N MET A 27 1.51 6.20 -7.85
CA MET A 27 1.19 6.69 -6.51
C MET A 27 1.42 8.19 -6.45
N LEU A 28 0.39 8.95 -6.07
CA LEU A 28 0.51 10.39 -5.81
C LEU A 28 1.13 10.59 -4.44
N TRP A 29 2.37 11.08 -4.40
CA TRP A 29 3.12 11.31 -3.16
C TRP A 29 3.21 12.81 -2.87
N SER A 30 2.70 13.22 -1.70
CA SER A 30 2.62 14.62 -1.28
C SER A 30 3.61 14.96 -0.15
N ILE A 31 4.49 14.04 0.23
CA ILE A 31 5.42 14.17 1.37
C ILE A 31 4.69 14.23 2.73
N GLY A 32 3.35 14.24 2.76
CA GLY A 32 2.55 14.18 3.99
C GLY A 32 2.56 12.79 4.65
N LYS A 33 2.20 12.75 5.94
CA LYS A 33 2.18 11.52 6.76
C LYS A 33 1.46 10.34 6.10
N ASP A 34 0.29 10.58 5.51
CA ASP A 34 -0.54 9.51 4.94
C ASP A 34 0.08 8.96 3.65
N SER A 35 0.60 9.84 2.81
CA SER A 35 1.31 9.45 1.58
C SER A 35 2.62 8.71 1.86
N THR A 36 3.27 9.00 3.00
CA THR A 36 4.46 8.28 3.47
C THR A 36 4.13 6.90 4.02
N VAL A 37 3.00 6.74 4.73
CA VAL A 37 2.49 5.42 5.11
C VAL A 37 2.15 4.60 3.85
N LEU A 38 1.50 5.20 2.86
CA LEU A 38 1.21 4.52 1.59
C LEU A 38 2.49 4.09 0.86
N LEU A 39 3.54 4.92 0.85
CA LEU A 39 4.85 4.56 0.30
C LEU A 39 5.44 3.33 1.00
N TRP A 40 5.35 3.27 2.34
CA TRP A 40 5.82 2.13 3.11
C TRP A 40 5.02 0.85 2.82
N LEU A 41 3.70 0.96 2.71
CA LEU A 41 2.81 -0.15 2.35
C LEU A 41 3.10 -0.65 0.92
N ALA A 42 3.33 0.26 -0.03
CA ALA A 42 3.76 -0.08 -1.38
C ALA A 42 5.11 -0.81 -1.37
N LYS A 43 6.06 -0.38 -0.53
CA LYS A 43 7.32 -1.09 -0.35
C LYS A 43 7.07 -2.52 0.12
N LYS A 44 6.32 -2.72 1.21
CA LYS A 44 5.99 -4.06 1.73
C LYS A 44 5.19 -4.93 0.75
N ALA A 45 4.39 -4.32 -0.12
CA ALA A 45 3.60 -5.06 -1.10
C ALA A 45 4.46 -5.69 -2.21
N PHE A 46 5.59 -5.07 -2.58
CA PHE A 46 6.35 -5.41 -3.78
C PHE A 46 7.86 -5.68 -3.58
N PHE A 47 8.42 -5.44 -2.39
CA PHE A 47 9.82 -5.71 -2.03
C PHE A 47 9.91 -6.45 -0.69
#